data_AF-A0A961WNE2-F1
#
_entry.id   AF-A0A961WNE2-F1
#
_cell.length_a   1.000
_cell.length_b   1.000
_cell.length_c   1.000
_cell.angle_alpha   90.00
_cell.angle_beta   90.00
_cell.angle_gamma   90.00
#
_symmetry.space_group_name_H-M   'P 1'
#
loop_
_entity.id
_entity.type
_entity.pdbx_description
1 polymer ?
#
loop_
_entity_poly.entity_id
_entity_poly.type
_entity_poly.pdbx_seq_one_letter_code
_entity_poly.pdbx_strand_id
1 'polypeptide(L)'
;MQICPKATRHIILVLLGLLAGMAGPAHAETLPNLTKVIEHLAPPPSRQALDRIPDLPRRMLALRSYLRSGSRLPENWSWDETQIAAFQETPAHKALMAEIEAIGAHFAAANPGFGLYVNPKVRSLDVQIDAWNANSTVGKSASELMEDFLLAFGKDGAYPPAIETEAFSAWLRRSMPKTRSPLAAPGISAHGRASAIDFQVAQEGRVIAPADTSKIDSLWKKDGWDEKLKESISAAGPSFTGPLTSPSEPWHYDYRPAGGLPELKPAEPGPAVSD
;
A
#
# COMPACT_ATOMS: atom_id res chain seq x y z
N MET A 1 -23.22 3.96 76.56
CA MET A 1 -24.61 4.37 76.85
C MET A 1 -25.36 4.36 75.52
N GLN A 2 -26.15 3.29 75.30
CA GLN A 2 -27.08 3.15 74.17
C GLN A 2 -28.11 4.26 74.21
N ILE A 3 -28.47 4.85 73.06
CA ILE A 3 -29.87 5.16 72.70
C ILE A 3 -30.01 5.01 71.17
N CYS A 4 -30.81 4.03 70.75
CA CYS A 4 -31.47 3.97 69.45
C CYS A 4 -32.73 4.87 69.51
N PRO A 5 -33.18 5.51 68.42
CA PRO A 5 -34.44 5.02 67.86
C PRO A 5 -34.65 5.19 66.33
N LYS A 6 -35.34 4.17 65.79
CA LYS A 6 -36.51 4.18 64.89
C LYS A 6 -36.38 4.73 63.44
N ALA A 7 -36.33 3.74 62.54
CA ALA A 7 -37.09 3.55 61.32
C ALA A 7 -37.96 4.72 60.78
N THR A 8 -37.74 5.06 59.52
CA THR A 8 -38.80 5.52 58.60
C THR A 8 -38.55 4.87 57.24
N ARG A 9 -39.53 4.06 56.80
CA ARG A 9 -39.57 3.44 55.47
C ARG A 9 -40.02 4.48 54.46
N HIS A 10 -39.19 4.78 53.47
CA HIS A 10 -39.62 5.43 52.23
C HIS A 10 -39.33 4.50 51.05
N ILE A 11 -40.40 3.97 50.48
CA ILE A 11 -40.42 3.31 49.19
C ILE A 11 -40.29 4.44 48.16
N ILE A 12 -39.16 4.50 47.45
CA ILE A 12 -39.01 5.32 46.25
C ILE A 12 -38.84 4.34 45.09
N LEU A 13 -39.92 4.16 44.32
CA LEU A 13 -39.85 3.63 42.97
C LEU A 13 -39.05 4.62 42.12
N VAL A 14 -37.87 4.22 41.66
CA VAL A 14 -37.21 4.89 40.53
C VAL A 14 -37.57 4.09 39.28
N LEU A 15 -38.44 4.67 38.46
CA LEU A 15 -38.72 4.22 37.11
C LEU A 15 -37.42 4.21 36.29
N LEU A 16 -37.03 3.03 35.80
CA LEU A 16 -36.14 2.91 34.64
C LEU A 16 -36.86 3.50 33.43
N GLY A 17 -36.50 4.72 33.06
CA GLY A 17 -36.78 5.26 31.74
C GLY A 17 -35.88 4.58 30.71
N LEU A 18 -36.38 3.53 30.07
CA LEU A 18 -35.82 3.01 28.82
C LEU A 18 -36.08 4.05 27.72
N LEU A 19 -35.11 4.93 27.48
CA LEU A 19 -35.02 5.65 26.21
C LEU A 19 -34.44 4.67 25.18
N ALA A 20 -35.32 3.85 24.60
CA ALA A 20 -35.03 3.15 23.36
C ALA A 20 -34.86 4.21 22.26
N GLY A 21 -33.63 4.61 22.00
CA GLY A 21 -33.28 5.35 20.80
C GLY A 21 -33.66 4.51 19.59
N MET A 22 -34.70 4.94 18.87
CA MET A 22 -35.10 4.40 17.59
C MET A 22 -33.96 4.68 16.58
N ALA A 23 -32.96 3.81 16.52
CA ALA A 23 -32.08 3.72 15.37
C ALA A 23 -32.93 3.17 14.21
N GLY A 24 -33.37 4.06 13.33
CA GLY A 24 -34.16 3.67 12.16
C GLY A 24 -33.40 2.69 11.25
N PRO A 25 -34.10 1.83 10.50
CA PRO A 25 -33.51 0.80 9.62
C PRO A 25 -32.65 1.35 8.46
N ALA A 26 -32.61 2.67 8.25
CA ALA A 26 -31.92 3.31 7.12
C ALA A 26 -30.38 3.24 7.19
N HIS A 27 -29.77 2.92 8.34
CA HIS A 27 -28.31 2.81 8.46
C HIS A 27 -27.74 1.47 8.00
N ALA A 28 -28.55 0.40 7.98
CA ALA A 28 -28.05 -0.94 7.65
C ALA A 28 -28.02 -1.24 6.14
N GLU A 29 -28.86 -0.59 5.32
CA GLU A 29 -28.97 -0.87 3.88
C GLU A 29 -27.97 -0.11 3.00
N THR A 30 -27.34 0.95 3.52
CA THR A 30 -26.47 1.85 2.73
C THR A 30 -25.02 1.36 2.59
N LEU A 31 -24.46 0.70 3.61
CA LEU A 31 -23.15 0.04 3.54
C LEU A 31 -23.10 -1.10 2.50
N PRO A 32 -24.12 -1.97 2.38
CA PRO A 32 -24.23 -2.93 1.29
C PRO A 32 -24.16 -2.30 -0.11
N ASN A 33 -24.70 -1.09 -0.31
CA ASN A 33 -24.72 -0.45 -1.62
C ASN A 33 -23.35 0.06 -2.05
N LEU A 34 -22.58 0.71 -1.15
CA LEU A 34 -21.21 1.13 -1.48
C LEU A 34 -20.29 -0.09 -1.72
N THR A 35 -20.46 -1.15 -0.95
CA THR A 35 -19.70 -2.40 -1.14
C THR A 35 -19.94 -2.98 -2.55
N LYS A 36 -21.20 -3.10 -2.97
CA LYS A 36 -21.56 -3.58 -4.32
C LYS A 36 -20.99 -2.69 -5.42
N VAL A 37 -21.01 -1.37 -5.25
CA VAL A 37 -20.43 -0.44 -6.24
C VAL A 37 -18.91 -0.60 -6.33
N ILE A 38 -18.21 -0.77 -5.19
CA ILE A 38 -16.77 -1.05 -5.19
C ILE A 38 -16.46 -2.35 -5.93
N GLU A 39 -17.20 -3.43 -5.64
CA GLU A 39 -17.04 -4.72 -6.30
C GLU A 39 -17.31 -4.64 -7.81
N HIS A 40 -18.34 -3.90 -8.22
CA HIS A 40 -18.68 -3.69 -9.63
C HIS A 40 -17.60 -2.89 -10.36
N LEU A 41 -17.01 -1.88 -9.71
CA LEU A 41 -15.98 -1.04 -10.29
C LEU A 41 -14.57 -1.64 -10.28
N ALA A 42 -14.34 -2.74 -9.55
CA ALA A 42 -13.02 -3.34 -9.39
C ALA A 42 -12.47 -3.89 -10.73
N PRO A 43 -11.48 -3.22 -11.36
CA PRO A 43 -10.88 -3.75 -12.58
C PRO A 43 -10.05 -5.01 -12.28
N PRO A 44 -10.04 -6.05 -13.13
CA PRO A 44 -9.13 -7.18 -12.93
C PRO A 44 -7.65 -6.73 -12.93
N PRO A 45 -6.79 -7.30 -12.08
CA PRO A 45 -7.04 -8.34 -11.09
C PRO A 45 -7.35 -7.82 -9.67
N SER A 46 -7.74 -6.55 -9.51
CA SER A 46 -7.78 -5.86 -8.20
C SER A 46 -8.62 -6.52 -7.10
N ARG A 47 -9.59 -7.37 -7.45
CA ARG A 47 -10.39 -8.14 -6.47
C ARG A 47 -9.52 -8.95 -5.52
N GLN A 48 -8.38 -9.50 -6.00
CA GLN A 48 -7.44 -10.25 -5.16
C GLN A 48 -6.97 -9.45 -3.93
N ALA A 49 -6.81 -8.13 -4.06
CA ALA A 49 -6.45 -7.26 -2.96
C ALA A 49 -7.68 -6.72 -2.23
N LEU A 50 -8.70 -6.26 -2.96
CA LEU A 50 -9.89 -5.62 -2.36
C LEU A 50 -10.64 -6.54 -1.40
N ASP A 51 -10.72 -7.84 -1.71
CA ASP A 51 -11.41 -8.83 -0.88
C ASP A 51 -10.71 -9.04 0.49
N ARG A 52 -9.41 -8.73 0.56
CA ARG A 52 -8.56 -8.89 1.76
C ARG A 52 -8.30 -7.60 2.53
N ILE A 53 -8.78 -6.47 2.04
CA ILE A 53 -8.77 -5.22 2.80
C ILE A 53 -10.04 -5.23 3.67
N PRO A 54 -9.95 -5.11 5.00
CA PRO A 54 -11.09 -5.39 5.88
C PRO A 54 -12.15 -4.28 5.90
N ASP A 55 -11.75 -3.01 5.74
CA ASP A 55 -12.66 -1.87 5.87
C ASP A 55 -12.91 -1.13 4.54
N LEU A 56 -14.13 -0.58 4.42
CA LEU A 56 -14.57 0.14 3.23
C LEU A 56 -13.74 1.37 2.89
N PRO A 57 -13.35 2.25 3.84
CA PRO A 57 -12.47 3.38 3.54
C PRO A 57 -11.17 2.95 2.83
N ARG A 58 -10.47 1.94 3.36
CA ARG A 58 -9.23 1.44 2.74
C ARG A 58 -9.48 0.79 1.38
N ARG A 59 -10.58 0.04 1.21
CA ARG A 59 -10.98 -0.52 -0.10
C ARG A 59 -11.21 0.59 -1.12
N MET A 60 -11.91 1.66 -0.74
CA MET A 60 -12.18 2.80 -1.62
C MET A 60 -10.89 3.53 -2.02
N LEU A 61 -9.95 3.70 -1.09
CA LEU A 61 -8.64 4.30 -1.37
C LEU A 61 -7.79 3.43 -2.32
N ALA A 62 -7.84 2.10 -2.16
CA ALA A 62 -7.18 1.17 -3.08
C ALA A 62 -7.83 1.19 -4.47
N LEU A 63 -9.16 1.07 -4.54
CA LEU A 63 -9.95 1.13 -5.77
C LEU A 63 -9.66 2.41 -6.57
N ARG A 64 -9.58 3.56 -5.90
CA ARG A 64 -9.18 4.82 -6.52
C ARG A 64 -7.88 4.67 -7.31
N SER A 65 -6.88 4.02 -6.73
CA SER A 65 -5.58 3.83 -7.36
C SER A 65 -5.69 2.90 -8.57
N TYR A 66 -6.46 1.82 -8.46
CA TYR A 66 -6.70 0.89 -9.57
C TYR A 66 -7.45 1.55 -10.75
N LEU A 67 -8.48 2.37 -10.47
CA LEU A 67 -9.20 3.13 -11.48
C LEU A 67 -8.33 4.17 -12.20
N ARG A 68 -7.29 4.68 -11.53
CA ARG A 68 -6.29 5.60 -12.12
C ARG A 68 -5.22 4.86 -12.92
N SER A 69 -4.87 3.64 -12.53
CA SER A 69 -3.96 2.77 -13.31
C SER A 69 -4.59 2.37 -14.64
N GLY A 70 -5.92 2.16 -14.66
CA GLY A 70 -6.66 1.86 -15.89
C GLY A 70 -6.19 0.56 -16.54
N SER A 71 -6.04 0.57 -17.86
CA SER A 71 -5.61 -0.62 -18.63
C SER A 71 -4.20 -1.13 -18.29
N ARG A 72 -3.36 -0.30 -17.65
CA ARG A 72 -2.00 -0.69 -17.23
C ARG A 72 -1.98 -1.49 -15.93
N LEU A 73 -3.13 -1.70 -15.28
CA LEU A 73 -3.18 -2.39 -14.00
C LEU A 73 -2.60 -3.82 -14.06
N PRO A 74 -2.96 -4.68 -15.03
CA PRO A 74 -2.46 -6.06 -15.07
C PRO A 74 -0.93 -6.13 -15.28
N GLU A 75 -0.39 -5.24 -16.13
CA GLU A 75 1.04 -5.17 -16.45
C GLU A 75 1.91 -4.86 -15.21
N ASN A 76 1.37 -4.04 -14.30
CA ASN A 76 2.04 -3.62 -13.08
C ASN A 76 1.65 -4.47 -11.87
N TRP A 77 0.78 -5.46 -12.05
CA TRP A 77 0.26 -6.24 -10.92
C TRP A 77 1.38 -7.03 -10.25
N SER A 78 1.51 -6.85 -8.95
CA SER A 78 2.53 -7.49 -8.12
C SER A 78 2.37 -8.99 -8.11
N TRP A 79 3.50 -9.69 -8.07
CA TRP A 79 3.56 -11.13 -7.99
C TRP A 79 3.16 -11.66 -6.61
N ASP A 80 2.54 -12.84 -6.60
CA ASP A 80 2.44 -13.68 -5.41
C ASP A 80 3.76 -14.43 -5.14
N GLU A 81 3.84 -15.13 -4.01
CA GLU A 81 5.05 -15.89 -3.63
C GLU A 81 5.43 -16.98 -4.64
N THR A 82 4.46 -17.58 -5.33
CA THR A 82 4.72 -18.64 -6.31
C THR A 82 5.34 -18.06 -7.58
N GLN A 83 4.82 -16.92 -8.05
CA GLN A 83 5.40 -16.16 -9.14
C GLN A 83 6.80 -15.65 -8.77
N ILE A 84 7.03 -15.21 -7.53
CA ILE A 84 8.37 -14.80 -7.07
C ILE A 84 9.34 -15.98 -7.10
N ALA A 85 8.95 -17.14 -6.58
CA ALA A 85 9.78 -18.34 -6.65
C ALA A 85 10.08 -18.74 -8.11
N ALA A 86 9.07 -18.69 -8.99
CA ALA A 86 9.27 -18.95 -10.41
C ALA A 86 10.22 -17.95 -11.06
N PHE A 87 10.13 -16.66 -10.71
CA PHE A 87 11.04 -15.62 -11.20
C PHE A 87 12.50 -15.92 -10.85
N GLN A 88 12.75 -16.38 -9.61
CA GLN A 88 14.10 -16.62 -9.10
C GLN A 88 14.88 -17.66 -9.93
N GLU A 89 14.17 -18.59 -10.56
CA GLU A 89 14.74 -19.62 -11.44
C GLU A 89 14.97 -19.14 -12.89
N THR A 90 14.61 -17.90 -13.22
CA THR A 90 14.70 -17.39 -14.59
C THR A 90 16.08 -16.79 -14.93
N PRO A 91 16.47 -16.81 -16.22
CA PRO A 91 17.62 -16.02 -16.69
C PRO A 91 17.49 -14.53 -16.40
N ALA A 92 16.26 -13.98 -16.36
CA ALA A 92 16.02 -12.57 -16.06
C ALA A 92 16.40 -12.20 -14.62
N HIS A 93 16.10 -13.07 -13.65
CA HIS A 93 16.54 -12.88 -12.26
C HIS A 93 18.07 -12.98 -12.14
N LYS A 94 18.70 -13.95 -12.81
CA LYS A 94 20.16 -14.05 -12.85
C LYS A 94 20.81 -12.78 -13.44
N ALA A 95 20.23 -12.23 -14.50
CA ALA A 95 20.69 -10.98 -15.10
C ALA A 95 20.56 -9.78 -14.14
N LEU A 96 19.40 -9.66 -13.46
CA LEU A 96 19.19 -8.63 -12.43
C LEU A 96 20.25 -8.71 -11.33
N MET A 97 20.50 -9.91 -10.81
CA MET A 97 21.50 -10.09 -9.75
C MET A 97 22.92 -9.78 -10.21
N ALA A 98 23.29 -10.16 -11.43
CA ALA A 98 24.59 -9.83 -12.00
C ALA A 98 24.78 -8.31 -12.19
N GLU A 99 23.73 -7.59 -12.58
CA GLU A 99 23.77 -6.14 -12.73
C GLU A 99 23.86 -5.42 -11.37
N ILE A 100 23.11 -5.89 -10.36
CA ILE A 100 23.24 -5.42 -8.97
C ILE A 100 24.67 -5.64 -8.45
N GLU A 101 25.28 -6.80 -8.72
CA GLU A 101 26.65 -7.11 -8.34
C GLU A 101 27.65 -6.16 -9.04
N ALA A 102 27.48 -5.91 -10.34
CA ALA A 102 28.33 -4.99 -11.10
C ALA A 102 28.28 -3.56 -10.56
N ILE A 103 27.06 -3.07 -10.23
CA ILE A 103 26.87 -1.76 -9.58
C ILE A 103 27.55 -1.74 -8.22
N GLY A 104 27.37 -2.79 -7.41
CA GLY A 104 28.00 -2.93 -6.10
C GLY A 104 29.53 -2.92 -6.17
N ALA A 105 30.11 -3.64 -7.13
CA ALA A 105 31.55 -3.69 -7.35
C ALA A 105 32.11 -2.32 -7.79
N HIS A 106 31.43 -1.63 -8.71
CA HIS A 106 31.80 -0.28 -9.11
C HIS A 106 31.74 0.70 -7.93
N PHE A 107 30.65 0.65 -7.15
CA PHE A 107 30.47 1.51 -5.99
C PHE A 107 31.57 1.31 -4.93
N ALA A 108 31.88 0.06 -4.59
CA ALA A 108 32.91 -0.26 -3.61
C ALA A 108 34.32 0.16 -4.07
N ALA A 109 34.63 -0.01 -5.36
CA ALA A 109 35.90 0.45 -5.94
C ALA A 109 36.05 1.98 -5.89
N ALA A 110 34.96 2.71 -6.14
CA ALA A 110 34.94 4.17 -6.09
C ALA A 110 34.87 4.73 -4.65
N ASN A 111 34.43 3.93 -3.67
CA ASN A 111 34.22 4.35 -2.29
C ASN A 111 34.82 3.33 -1.30
N PRO A 112 36.15 3.32 -1.12
CA PRO A 112 36.83 2.35 -0.26
C PRO A 112 36.26 2.32 1.17
N GLY A 113 35.99 1.12 1.68
CA GLY A 113 35.39 0.89 3.00
C GLY A 113 33.86 0.88 3.00
N PHE A 114 33.22 1.18 1.86
CA PHE A 114 31.76 1.16 1.72
C PHE A 114 31.33 0.16 0.64
N GLY A 115 30.07 -0.26 0.73
CA GLY A 115 29.42 -1.12 -0.25
C GLY A 115 27.93 -0.81 -0.35
N LEU A 116 27.24 -1.54 -1.22
CA LEU A 116 25.80 -1.46 -1.35
C LEU A 116 25.13 -2.67 -0.70
N TYR A 117 23.99 -2.41 -0.06
CA TYR A 117 23.05 -3.41 0.39
C TYR A 117 21.75 -3.26 -0.41
N VAL A 118 21.26 -4.37 -0.95
CA VAL A 118 19.95 -4.46 -1.60
C VAL A 118 19.15 -5.52 -0.85
N ASN A 119 17.88 -5.26 -0.59
CA ASN A 119 16.98 -6.33 -0.15
C ASN A 119 16.56 -7.15 -1.38
N PRO A 120 17.00 -8.42 -1.52
CA PRO A 120 16.75 -9.20 -2.73
C PRO A 120 15.31 -9.70 -2.82
N LYS A 121 14.50 -9.54 -1.77
CA LYS A 121 13.12 -10.05 -1.74
C LYS A 121 12.20 -9.11 -2.51
N VAL A 122 11.63 -9.63 -3.59
CA VAL A 122 10.47 -9.03 -4.27
C VAL A 122 9.34 -8.90 -3.24
N ARG A 123 8.70 -7.74 -3.19
CA ARG A 123 7.62 -7.48 -2.22
C ARG A 123 6.32 -8.08 -2.74
N SER A 124 5.97 -9.28 -2.27
CA SER A 124 4.75 -9.98 -2.70
C SER A 124 3.48 -9.17 -2.46
N LEU A 125 2.43 -9.51 -3.21
CA LEU A 125 1.10 -8.93 -3.03
C LEU A 125 0.62 -9.05 -1.58
N ASP A 126 0.89 -10.19 -0.94
CA ASP A 126 0.50 -10.46 0.46
C ASP A 126 1.12 -9.45 1.42
N VAL A 127 2.45 -9.27 1.33
CA VAL A 127 3.18 -8.30 2.17
C VAL A 127 2.67 -6.87 1.93
N GLN A 128 2.29 -6.53 0.70
CA GLN A 128 1.71 -5.21 0.40
C GLN A 128 0.33 -5.03 1.04
N ILE A 129 -0.53 -6.05 1.02
CA ILE A 129 -1.86 -6.01 1.65
C ILE A 129 -1.71 -5.87 3.16
N ASP A 130 -0.82 -6.64 3.79
CA ASP A 130 -0.59 -6.58 5.23
C ASP A 130 -0.08 -5.21 5.66
N ALA A 131 0.92 -4.67 4.93
CA ALA A 131 1.44 -3.33 5.18
C ALA A 131 0.37 -2.24 5.00
N TRP A 132 -0.47 -2.35 3.96
CA TRP A 132 -1.57 -1.43 3.70
C TRP A 132 -2.60 -1.42 4.84
N ASN A 133 -2.99 -2.61 5.31
CA ASN A 133 -3.97 -2.78 6.37
C ASN A 133 -3.45 -2.26 7.72
N ALA A 134 -2.17 -2.49 8.04
CA ALA A 134 -1.55 -2.09 9.30
C ALA A 134 -1.15 -0.60 9.37
N ASN A 135 -0.99 0.10 8.23
CA ASN A 135 -0.43 1.45 8.22
C ASN A 135 -1.46 2.52 8.67
N SER A 136 -1.11 3.29 9.69
CA SER A 136 -1.96 4.35 10.25
C SER A 136 -2.17 5.53 9.31
N THR A 137 -1.17 5.89 8.51
CA THR A 137 -1.27 7.00 7.55
C THR A 137 -2.15 6.63 6.35
N VAL A 138 -2.11 5.36 5.92
CA VAL A 138 -3.10 4.80 4.97
C VAL A 138 -4.49 4.92 5.56
N GLY A 139 -4.69 4.48 6.81
CA GLY A 139 -5.96 4.60 7.51
C GLY A 139 -6.49 6.04 7.57
N LYS A 140 -5.63 7.00 7.91
CA LYS A 140 -5.99 8.43 7.93
C LYS A 140 -6.41 8.95 6.55
N SER A 141 -5.63 8.66 5.51
CA SER A 141 -5.95 9.06 4.12
C SER A 141 -7.27 8.43 3.64
N ALA A 142 -7.53 7.18 4.03
CA ALA A 142 -8.76 6.47 3.73
C ALA A 142 -9.98 7.09 4.43
N SER A 143 -9.86 7.46 5.71
CA SER A 143 -10.90 8.16 6.45
C SER A 143 -11.23 9.53 5.85
N GLU A 144 -10.21 10.33 5.51
CA GLU A 144 -10.41 11.62 4.82
C GLU A 144 -11.15 11.44 3.48
N LEU A 145 -10.82 10.40 2.71
CA LEU A 145 -11.52 10.08 1.47
C LEU A 145 -13.00 9.72 1.73
N MET A 146 -13.30 9.00 2.81
CA MET A 146 -14.67 8.65 3.20
C MET A 146 -15.46 9.88 3.64
N GLU A 147 -14.84 10.80 4.37
CA GLU A 147 -15.45 12.09 4.73
C GLU A 147 -15.80 12.91 3.49
N ASP A 148 -14.86 13.03 2.54
CA ASP A 148 -15.10 13.71 1.26
C ASP A 148 -16.22 13.05 0.45
N PHE A 149 -16.32 11.71 0.50
CA PHE A 149 -17.42 10.97 -0.13
C PHE A 149 -18.77 11.34 0.50
N LEU A 150 -18.87 11.34 1.82
CA LEU A 150 -20.10 11.69 2.53
C LEU A 150 -20.50 13.15 2.30
N LEU A 151 -19.54 14.06 2.14
CA LEU A 151 -19.80 15.45 1.75
C LEU A 151 -20.33 15.56 0.31
N ALA A 152 -19.83 14.73 -0.60
CA ALA A 152 -20.18 14.80 -2.02
C ALA A 152 -21.52 14.11 -2.35
N PHE A 153 -21.83 13.00 -1.68
CA PHE A 153 -22.99 12.16 -2.00
C PHE A 153 -23.96 11.96 -0.83
N GLY A 154 -23.51 12.15 0.40
CA GLY A 154 -24.34 11.96 1.58
C GLY A 154 -25.32 13.10 1.81
N LYS A 155 -26.30 12.84 2.68
CA LYS A 155 -27.23 13.85 3.20
C LYS A 155 -27.23 13.79 4.71
N ASP A 156 -27.05 14.93 5.37
CA ASP A 156 -27.00 15.04 6.84
C ASP A 156 -25.98 14.09 7.51
N GLY A 157 -24.85 13.82 6.82
CA GLY A 157 -23.80 12.92 7.31
C GLY A 157 -24.09 11.43 7.16
N ALA A 158 -25.24 11.06 6.56
CA ALA A 158 -25.59 9.69 6.25
C ALA A 158 -25.16 9.30 4.83
N TYR A 159 -24.90 8.01 4.63
CA TYR A 159 -24.66 7.44 3.31
C TYR A 159 -25.87 7.67 2.38
N PRO A 160 -25.64 7.90 1.08
CA PRO A 160 -26.74 7.99 0.11
C PRO A 160 -27.48 6.65 -0.01
N PRO A 161 -28.82 6.67 -0.21
CA PRO A 161 -29.60 5.45 -0.42
C PRO A 161 -29.25 4.74 -1.74
N ALA A 162 -28.79 5.49 -2.75
CA ALA A 162 -28.34 4.99 -4.04
C ALA A 162 -27.07 5.71 -4.49
N ILE A 163 -26.16 4.98 -5.13
CA ILE A 163 -24.89 5.51 -5.64
C ILE A 163 -24.86 5.25 -7.14
N GLU A 164 -24.90 6.32 -7.93
CA GLU A 164 -24.71 6.23 -9.38
C GLU A 164 -23.23 5.89 -9.67
N THR A 165 -23.01 4.68 -10.21
CA THR A 165 -21.69 4.07 -10.41
C THR A 165 -20.74 4.98 -11.19
N GLU A 166 -21.20 5.57 -12.30
CA GLU A 166 -20.40 6.42 -13.17
C GLU A 166 -19.99 7.72 -12.47
N ALA A 167 -20.92 8.34 -11.75
CA ALA A 167 -20.66 9.56 -10.99
C ALA A 167 -19.66 9.30 -9.87
N PHE A 168 -19.84 8.20 -9.13
CA PHE A 168 -18.91 7.77 -8.09
C PHE A 168 -17.52 7.45 -8.65
N SER A 169 -17.45 6.70 -9.75
CA SER A 169 -16.19 6.35 -10.42
C SER A 169 -15.43 7.58 -10.93
N ALA A 170 -16.15 8.56 -11.49
CA ALA A 170 -15.58 9.82 -11.95
C ALA A 170 -15.10 10.70 -10.79
N TRP A 171 -15.87 10.78 -9.71
CA TRP A 171 -15.49 11.46 -8.48
C TRP A 171 -14.24 10.85 -7.87
N LEU A 172 -14.24 9.52 -7.66
CA LEU A 172 -13.18 8.79 -6.97
C LEU A 172 -11.81 8.96 -7.64
N ARG A 173 -11.76 8.98 -8.98
CA ARG A 173 -10.52 9.24 -9.73
C ARG A 173 -9.92 10.62 -9.49
N ARG A 174 -10.77 11.62 -9.22
CA ARG A 174 -10.38 13.03 -9.02
C ARG A 174 -10.16 13.38 -7.56
N SER A 175 -10.77 12.66 -6.62
CA SER A 175 -10.59 12.88 -5.18
C SER A 175 -9.11 12.89 -4.81
N MET A 176 -8.68 13.78 -3.94
CA MET A 176 -7.31 13.86 -3.45
C MET A 176 -7.34 14.08 -1.93
N PRO A 177 -7.23 13.00 -1.12
CA PRO A 177 -7.11 13.12 0.32
C PRO A 177 -5.96 14.06 0.70
N LYS A 178 -6.15 14.83 1.77
CA LYS A 178 -5.17 15.83 2.22
C LYS A 178 -3.88 15.15 2.65
N THR A 179 -4.01 14.04 3.37
CA THR A 179 -2.92 13.15 3.74
C THR A 179 -2.60 12.23 2.57
N ARG A 180 -1.36 12.31 2.06
CA ARG A 180 -0.86 11.34 1.07
C ARG A 180 -0.50 10.03 1.75
N SER A 181 -1.00 8.92 1.20
CA SER A 181 -0.54 7.58 1.60
C SER A 181 0.95 7.45 1.27
N PRO A 182 1.80 7.00 2.22
CA PRO A 182 3.20 6.72 1.97
C PRO A 182 3.39 5.39 1.22
N LEU A 183 2.34 4.57 1.12
CA LEU A 183 2.35 3.29 0.43
C LEU A 183 1.54 3.37 -0.86
N ALA A 184 2.06 2.73 -1.92
CA ALA A 184 1.26 2.42 -3.09
C ALA A 184 0.11 1.48 -2.70
N ALA A 185 -1.01 1.53 -3.43
CA ALA A 185 -2.06 0.54 -3.25
C ALA A 185 -1.50 -0.88 -3.52
N PRO A 186 -1.95 -1.91 -2.81
CA PRO A 186 -1.43 -3.26 -3.01
C PRO A 186 -1.59 -3.70 -4.45
N GLY A 187 -0.56 -4.32 -5.02
CA GLY A 187 -0.57 -4.79 -6.39
C GLY A 187 0.01 -3.80 -7.40
N ILE A 188 0.13 -2.50 -7.12
CA ILE A 188 0.69 -1.52 -8.08
C ILE A 188 2.10 -1.02 -7.73
N SER A 189 2.77 -1.67 -6.79
CA SER A 189 4.15 -1.34 -6.42
C SER A 189 5.14 -1.91 -7.44
N ALA A 190 6.06 -1.10 -7.96
CA ALA A 190 7.13 -1.54 -8.87
C ALA A 190 8.04 -2.62 -8.24
N HIS A 191 8.23 -2.57 -6.93
CA HIS A 191 8.91 -3.61 -6.15
C HIS A 191 8.24 -4.99 -6.21
N GLY A 192 6.94 -5.05 -6.53
CA GLY A 192 6.19 -6.30 -6.55
C GLY A 192 6.45 -7.18 -7.77
N ARG A 193 7.23 -6.69 -8.74
CA ARG A 193 7.62 -7.42 -9.95
C ARG A 193 9.13 -7.39 -10.20
N ALA A 194 9.92 -7.08 -9.19
CA ALA A 194 11.35 -6.78 -9.35
C ALA A 194 11.64 -5.68 -10.40
N SER A 195 10.67 -4.79 -10.66
CA SER A 195 10.79 -3.68 -11.62
C SER A 195 11.32 -2.40 -10.98
N ALA A 196 11.60 -2.43 -9.68
CA ALA A 196 12.34 -1.41 -8.97
C ALA A 196 13.19 -2.05 -7.87
N ILE A 197 14.31 -1.42 -7.55
CA ILE A 197 15.28 -1.85 -6.55
C ILE A 197 15.65 -0.66 -5.68
N ASP A 198 15.65 -0.88 -4.35
CA ASP A 198 16.13 0.09 -3.37
C ASP A 198 17.56 -0.28 -2.95
N PHE A 199 18.52 0.59 -3.29
CA PHE A 199 19.93 0.44 -2.91
C PHE A 199 20.22 1.23 -1.62
N GLN A 200 20.86 0.60 -0.65
CA GLN A 200 21.25 1.22 0.61
C GLN A 200 22.77 1.21 0.74
N VAL A 201 23.35 2.20 1.42
CA VAL A 201 24.80 2.22 1.66
C VAL A 201 25.11 1.46 2.92
N ALA A 202 26.08 0.55 2.83
CA ALA A 202 26.58 -0.24 3.94
C ALA A 202 28.07 0.01 4.18
N GLN A 203 28.49 -0.10 5.44
CA GLN A 203 29.87 -0.08 5.89
C GLN A 203 30.04 -1.20 6.91
N GLU A 204 31.05 -2.04 6.72
CA GLU A 204 31.35 -3.18 7.63
C GLU A 204 30.11 -4.07 7.90
N GLY A 205 29.27 -4.27 6.89
CA GLY A 205 28.04 -5.08 6.99
C GLY A 205 26.85 -4.39 7.66
N ARG A 206 26.99 -3.13 8.10
CA ARG A 206 25.90 -2.32 8.67
C ARG A 206 25.40 -1.30 7.66
N VAL A 207 24.08 -1.22 7.48
CA VAL A 207 23.45 -0.13 6.71
C VAL A 207 23.68 1.20 7.44
N ILE A 208 24.35 2.13 6.76
CA ILE A 208 24.59 3.49 7.24
C ILE A 208 23.61 4.47 6.60
N ALA A 209 23.25 4.29 5.32
CA ALA A 209 22.25 5.07 4.61
C ALA A 209 21.06 4.18 4.21
N PRO A 210 20.01 4.11 5.05
CA PRO A 210 18.84 3.28 4.80
C PRO A 210 17.88 3.93 3.80
N ALA A 211 16.95 3.12 3.29
CA ALA A 211 15.81 3.58 2.48
C ALA A 211 14.75 4.28 3.36
N ASP A 212 15.11 5.46 3.88
CA ASP A 212 14.32 6.24 4.84
C ASP A 212 14.24 7.70 4.39
N THR A 213 13.01 8.16 4.10
CA THR A 213 12.74 9.52 3.65
C THR A 213 13.12 10.59 4.67
N SER A 214 13.12 10.28 5.96
CA SER A 214 13.57 11.20 7.01
C SER A 214 15.09 11.43 7.01
N LYS A 215 15.86 10.59 6.29
CA LYS A 215 17.33 10.66 6.20
C LYS A 215 17.84 11.26 4.91
N ILE A 216 16.96 11.70 4.01
CA ILE A 216 17.37 12.22 2.69
C ILE A 216 18.33 13.40 2.84
N ASP A 217 17.91 14.48 3.50
CA ASP A 217 18.73 15.68 3.58
C ASP A 217 19.87 15.54 4.61
N SER A 218 19.60 14.88 5.75
CA SER A 218 20.55 14.79 6.85
C SER A 218 21.70 13.81 6.61
N LEU A 219 21.55 12.90 5.64
CA LEU A 219 22.49 11.81 5.42
C LEU A 219 22.74 11.58 3.93
N TRP A 220 21.71 11.23 3.15
CA TRP A 220 21.91 10.89 1.73
C TRP A 220 22.57 12.03 0.95
N LYS A 221 22.00 13.24 1.01
CA LYS A 221 22.55 14.42 0.33
C LYS A 221 23.75 15.01 1.05
N LYS A 222 23.70 15.08 2.39
CA LYS A 222 24.77 15.67 3.20
C LYS A 222 26.12 14.99 2.95
N ASP A 223 26.09 13.66 2.84
CA ASP A 223 27.31 12.85 2.69
C ASP A 223 27.55 12.44 1.21
N GLY A 224 26.70 12.92 0.28
CA GLY A 224 26.82 12.71 -1.17
C GLY A 224 26.55 11.27 -1.63
N TRP A 225 25.82 10.47 -0.84
CA TRP A 225 25.52 9.08 -1.18
C TRP A 225 24.59 8.95 -2.38
N ASP A 226 23.69 9.91 -2.57
CA ASP A 226 22.79 9.97 -3.72
C ASP A 226 23.56 10.15 -5.04
N GLU A 227 24.53 11.06 -5.07
CA GLU A 227 25.38 11.28 -6.24
C GLU A 227 26.28 10.07 -6.52
N LYS A 228 26.95 9.53 -5.50
CA LYS A 228 27.83 8.34 -5.61
C LYS A 228 27.08 7.10 -6.12
N LEU A 229 25.87 6.88 -5.63
CA LEU A 229 25.02 5.79 -6.08
C LEU A 229 24.59 6.00 -7.54
N LYS A 230 24.14 7.21 -7.89
CA LYS A 230 23.73 7.55 -9.25
C LYS A 230 24.87 7.39 -10.26
N GLU A 231 26.08 7.77 -9.90
CA GLU A 231 27.28 7.57 -10.72
C GLU A 231 27.53 6.07 -10.97
N SER A 232 27.45 5.25 -9.93
CA SER A 232 27.67 3.80 -10.05
C SER A 232 26.60 3.11 -10.88
N ILE A 233 25.34 3.54 -10.75
CA ILE A 233 24.25 3.03 -11.57
C ILE A 233 24.41 3.45 -13.04
N SER A 234 24.81 4.71 -13.29
CA SER A 234 25.06 5.18 -14.66
C SER A 234 26.21 4.43 -15.33
N ALA A 235 27.23 4.03 -14.55
CA ALA A 235 28.41 3.35 -15.06
C ALA A 235 28.21 1.84 -15.29
N ALA A 236 27.44 1.17 -14.43
CA ALA A 236 27.37 -0.29 -14.38
C ALA A 236 25.95 -0.90 -14.44
N GLY A 237 24.91 -0.05 -14.47
CA GLY A 237 23.51 -0.46 -14.45
C GLY A 237 22.72 -0.04 -15.69
N PRO A 238 23.04 -0.54 -16.90
CA PRO A 238 22.40 -0.11 -18.14
C PRO A 238 20.88 -0.35 -18.21
N SER A 239 20.34 -1.25 -17.39
CA SER A 239 18.90 -1.54 -17.29
C SER A 239 18.22 -0.70 -16.21
N PHE A 240 18.96 0.05 -15.39
CA PHE A 240 18.42 0.86 -14.32
C PHE A 240 18.16 2.31 -14.75
N THR A 241 17.07 2.90 -14.25
CA THR A 241 16.73 4.31 -14.47
C THR A 241 16.28 4.95 -13.16
N GLY A 242 16.76 6.15 -12.88
CA GLY A 242 16.42 6.86 -11.65
C GLY A 242 17.49 7.89 -11.24
N PRO A 243 17.50 8.31 -9.96
CA PRO A 243 16.60 7.86 -8.89
C PRO A 243 15.15 8.35 -9.05
N LEU A 244 14.22 7.83 -8.25
CA LEU A 244 12.84 8.34 -8.18
C LEU A 244 12.80 9.78 -7.66
N THR A 245 12.04 10.64 -8.33
CA THR A 245 11.99 12.09 -8.05
C THR A 245 10.68 12.57 -7.43
N SER A 246 9.61 11.77 -7.48
CA SER A 246 8.31 12.14 -6.93
C SER A 246 7.55 10.92 -6.38
N PRO A 247 7.62 10.66 -5.06
CA PRO A 247 8.45 11.35 -4.07
C PRO A 247 9.95 11.16 -4.34
N SER A 248 10.79 12.08 -3.85
CA SER A 248 12.24 11.95 -3.99
C SER A 248 12.74 10.80 -3.12
N GLU A 249 13.32 9.78 -3.75
CA GLU A 249 13.87 8.59 -3.09
C GLU A 249 15.21 8.25 -3.76
N PRO A 250 16.35 8.77 -3.25
CA PRO A 250 17.65 8.63 -3.90
C PRO A 250 18.17 7.20 -4.01
N TRP A 251 17.59 6.26 -3.25
CA TRP A 251 17.89 4.83 -3.30
C TRP A 251 17.08 4.06 -4.35
N HIS A 252 15.98 4.62 -4.85
CA HIS A 252 14.99 3.89 -5.64
C HIS A 252 15.26 4.02 -7.15
N TYR A 253 15.46 2.89 -7.81
CA TYR A 253 15.70 2.85 -9.25
C TYR A 253 14.79 1.83 -9.93
N ASP A 254 14.17 2.23 -11.04
CA ASP A 254 13.41 1.33 -11.91
C ASP A 254 14.38 0.39 -12.62
N TYR A 255 14.01 -0.88 -12.77
CA TYR A 255 14.75 -1.89 -13.52
C TYR A 255 13.95 -2.30 -14.77
N ARG A 256 14.54 -2.07 -15.95
CA ARG A 256 13.93 -2.32 -17.27
C ARG A 256 14.96 -2.97 -18.21
N PRO A 257 15.16 -4.29 -18.13
CA PRO A 257 16.08 -4.98 -19.02
C PRO A 257 15.55 -4.96 -20.46
N ALA A 258 16.44 -4.96 -21.45
CA ALA A 258 16.06 -4.85 -22.87
C ALA A 258 15.10 -5.96 -23.35
N GLY A 259 15.17 -7.16 -22.76
CA GLY A 259 14.26 -8.28 -23.04
C GLY A 259 12.95 -8.24 -22.25
N GLY A 260 12.75 -7.23 -21.39
CA GLY A 260 11.65 -7.18 -20.45
C GLY A 260 11.78 -8.18 -19.30
N LEU A 261 10.92 -8.03 -18.31
CA LEU A 261 10.72 -9.03 -17.26
C LEU A 261 9.72 -10.09 -17.75
N PRO A 262 9.85 -11.35 -17.32
CA PRO A 262 8.96 -12.41 -17.76
C PRO A 262 7.51 -12.14 -17.33
N GLU A 263 6.57 -12.51 -18.18
CA GLU A 263 5.18 -12.62 -17.78
C GLU A 263 4.98 -13.95 -17.04
N LEU A 264 4.74 -13.86 -15.74
CA LEU A 264 4.49 -15.03 -14.89
C LEU A 264 3.01 -15.13 -14.63
N LYS A 265 2.42 -16.29 -14.95
CA LYS A 265 1.02 -16.56 -14.63
C LYS A 265 0.87 -16.86 -13.13
N PRO A 266 -0.18 -16.38 -12.48
CA PRO A 266 -0.55 -16.88 -11.16
C PRO A 266 -0.69 -18.40 -11.20
N ALA A 267 -0.43 -19.07 -10.08
CA ALA A 267 -0.82 -20.47 -9.95
C ALA A 267 -2.33 -20.58 -10.22
N GLU A 268 -2.76 -21.57 -11.00
CA GLU A 268 -4.19 -21.87 -11.07
C GLU A 268 -4.68 -22.15 -9.66
N PRO A 269 -5.83 -21.58 -9.23
CA PRO A 269 -6.41 -21.96 -7.96
C PRO A 269 -6.58 -23.47 -7.98
N GLY A 270 -5.92 -24.16 -7.05
CA GLY A 270 -6.09 -25.60 -6.87
C GLY A 270 -7.58 -25.93 -6.80
N PRO A 271 -7.99 -27.15 -7.20
CA PRO A 271 -9.40 -27.52 -7.22
C PRO A 271 -10.02 -27.18 -5.87
N ALA A 272 -11.14 -26.44 -5.90
CA ALA A 272 -11.87 -26.08 -4.69
C ALA A 272 -12.14 -27.38 -3.92
N VAL A 273 -11.54 -27.50 -2.73
CA VAL A 273 -11.83 -28.61 -1.83
C VAL A 273 -13.31 -28.46 -1.49
N SER A 274 -14.11 -29.39 -2.02
CA SER A 274 -15.53 -29.45 -1.73
C SER A 274 -15.64 -30.03 -0.32
N ASP A 275 -16.03 -29.20 0.63
CA ASP A 275 -16.47 -29.64 1.96
C ASP A 275 -17.83 -30.37 1.88
#